data_AF-A0A661MV87-F1
#
_entry.id   AF-A0A661MV87-F1
#
_cell.length_a   1.000
_cell.length_b   1.000
_cell.length_c   1.000
_cell.angle_alpha   90.00
_cell.angle_beta   90.00
_cell.angle_gamma   90.00
#
_symmetry.space_group_name_H-M   'P 1'
#
loop_
_entity.id
_entity.type
_entity.pdbx_description
1 polymer ?
#
loop_
_entity_poly.entity_id
_entity_poly.type
_entity_poly.pdbx_seq_one_letter_code
_entity_poly.pdbx_strand_id
1 'polypeptide(L)'
;METGRGALRHPLFWGALALLVLNDHVWKSAGVLPGALTGKLSDFAGMIVAPVLIAAAFRARHTPARLLAFAAATVPFVAINVFPSAATAMESLVGLVGIEWRIWCDPSDLVGLVALPAAWWALDAEPFALPNKGAVEGVGLFAAAFACMATSAPETIYETVEIPPPAWQTAAQLHNRGTVDVDVRLRWVTAEFACDRIREAPGAYLTREAFGEGVTVTLDPSRNFPLSRAAAGEALDVGADWLPLRRGCDAVLVQRDGSSDAVVFFNSEYPVPVPRHSSGPYDPYGVPNRVEVGMPGRISSGGSPTVIVSPLRTTLGDDSACPATDAPAFAYSGEYVEAGTVAKVSGTGMLRDGCFEVSFEDGDGRAIHSFLCIPMWAFDLTVGDQVRFDLANTTGFQLTRFADGDRSETQVLLTNSSENYIPSDGVGLWFRAESAERCPGAPTACGAYAADMQVRVGADVLHAGDEATGLLPGGRRYRVGIGAVRETIVGIDSCAFAEQRPGVQINTVVFVEEGE
;
A
#
# COMPACT_ATOMS: atom_id res chain seq x y z
N MET A 1 -37.50 31.44 56.16
CA MET A 1 -36.23 31.24 55.43
C MET A 1 -36.47 30.33 54.24
N GLU A 2 -36.76 30.91 53.07
CA GLU A 2 -37.00 30.23 51.78
C GLU A 2 -35.69 30.13 50.95
N THR A 3 -34.56 29.77 51.57
CA THR A 3 -33.24 30.09 51.03
C THR A 3 -32.72 29.13 49.95
N GLY A 4 -33.33 27.97 49.75
CA GLY A 4 -32.82 26.98 48.77
C GLY A 4 -32.95 27.42 47.30
N ARG A 5 -34.08 28.05 46.93
CA ARG A 5 -34.32 28.49 45.54
C ARG A 5 -34.07 29.98 45.31
N GLY A 6 -33.87 30.76 46.37
CA GLY A 6 -33.56 32.18 46.29
C GLY A 6 -32.32 32.48 45.44
N ALA A 7 -31.34 31.57 45.43
CA ALA A 7 -30.12 31.70 44.63
C ALA A 7 -30.39 31.72 43.11
N LEU A 8 -31.45 31.06 42.63
CA LEU A 8 -31.86 31.10 41.22
C LEU A 8 -32.41 32.48 40.81
N ARG A 9 -32.64 33.38 41.76
CA ARG A 9 -33.03 34.78 41.50
C ARG A 9 -31.84 35.74 41.59
N HIS A 10 -30.64 35.24 41.89
CA HIS A 10 -29.45 36.08 42.01
C HIS A 10 -28.92 36.45 40.62
N PRO A 11 -28.56 37.72 40.34
CA PRO A 11 -28.07 38.16 39.04
C PRO A 11 -26.79 37.44 38.62
N LEU A 12 -25.92 37.07 39.58
CA LEU A 12 -24.72 36.29 39.29
C LEU A 12 -25.04 34.93 38.66
N PHE A 13 -26.10 34.26 39.14
CA PHE A 13 -26.51 32.96 38.60
C PHE A 13 -26.96 33.10 37.14
N TRP A 14 -27.80 34.09 36.84
CA TRP A 14 -28.25 34.34 35.47
C TRP A 14 -27.12 34.83 34.56
N GLY A 15 -26.19 35.63 35.07
CA GLY A 15 -25.00 36.05 34.33
C GLY A 15 -24.09 34.87 33.98
N ALA A 16 -23.83 33.98 34.93
CA ALA A 16 -23.05 32.76 34.70
C ALA A 16 -23.77 31.80 33.76
N LEU A 17 -25.08 31.61 33.91
CA LEU A 17 -25.89 30.77 33.02
C LEU A 17 -25.92 31.32 31.59
N ALA A 18 -26.10 32.63 31.42
CA ALA A 18 -26.05 33.27 30.11
C ALA A 18 -24.65 33.14 29.49
N LEU A 19 -23.59 33.33 30.26
CA LEU A 19 -22.22 33.12 29.81
C LEU A 19 -22.00 31.67 29.35
N LEU A 20 -22.45 30.69 30.14
CA LEU A 20 -22.33 29.27 29.81
C LEU A 20 -23.05 28.94 28.50
N VAL A 21 -24.32 29.33 28.37
CA VAL A 21 -25.16 29.07 27.19
C VAL A 21 -24.61 29.76 25.94
N LEU A 22 -24.25 31.04 26.04
CA LEU A 22 -23.72 31.79 24.89
C LEU A 22 -22.33 31.27 24.48
N ASN A 23 -21.48 30.95 25.45
CA ASN A 23 -20.16 30.40 25.16
C ASN A 23 -20.26 29.06 24.46
N ASP A 24 -21.05 28.13 25.00
CA ASP A 24 -21.08 26.75 24.52
C ASP A 24 -21.90 26.57 23.23
N HIS A 25 -22.94 27.38 23.02
CA HIS A 25 -23.79 27.25 21.82
C HIS A 25 -23.48 28.28 20.72
N VAL A 26 -22.94 29.45 21.06
CA VAL A 26 -22.76 30.55 20.09
C VAL A 26 -21.29 30.83 19.82
N TRP A 27 -20.46 31.01 20.85
CA TRP A 27 -19.06 31.45 20.62
C TRP A 27 -18.14 30.31 20.19
N LYS A 28 -18.29 29.12 20.78
CA LYS A 28 -17.56 27.93 20.32
C LYS A 28 -17.88 27.62 18.86
N SER A 29 -19.16 27.66 18.48
CA SER A 29 -19.59 27.38 17.10
C SER A 29 -19.19 28.45 16.08
N ALA A 30 -19.05 29.71 16.51
CA ALA A 30 -18.70 30.82 15.62
C ALA A 30 -17.18 30.99 15.39
N GLY A 31 -16.32 30.30 16.14
CA GLY A 31 -14.85 30.40 16.00
C GLY A 31 -14.28 31.79 16.29
N VAL A 32 -15.01 32.64 17.02
CA VAL A 32 -14.65 34.05 17.26
C VAL A 32 -13.56 34.19 18.34
N LEU A 33 -13.45 33.23 19.25
CA LEU A 33 -12.49 33.22 20.35
C LEU A 33 -11.64 31.94 20.30
N PRO A 34 -10.37 31.98 20.77
CA PRO A 34 -9.53 30.79 20.85
C PRO A 34 -10.20 29.69 21.69
N GLY A 35 -10.14 28.44 21.23
CA GLY A 35 -10.74 27.28 21.91
C GLY A 35 -10.33 27.21 23.39
N ALA A 36 -9.04 27.38 23.67
CA ALA A 36 -8.50 27.42 25.03
C ALA A 36 -9.18 28.47 25.94
N LEU A 37 -9.52 29.67 25.42
CA LEU A 37 -10.18 30.70 26.20
C LEU A 37 -11.65 30.35 26.47
N THR A 38 -12.36 29.85 25.45
CA THR A 38 -13.78 29.45 25.58
C THR A 38 -13.97 28.25 26.49
N GLY A 39 -13.00 27.32 26.55
CA GLY A 39 -12.99 26.21 27.51
C GLY A 39 -13.03 26.73 28.96
N LYS A 40 -12.04 27.57 29.33
CA LYS A 40 -11.94 28.10 30.70
C LYS A 40 -13.14 28.96 31.09
N LEU A 41 -13.70 29.75 30.17
CA LEU A 41 -14.91 30.54 30.44
C LEU A 41 -16.11 29.65 30.82
N SER A 42 -16.26 28.51 30.15
CA SER A 42 -17.29 27.52 30.48
C SER A 42 -17.02 26.91 31.87
N ASP A 43 -15.77 26.58 32.21
CA ASP A 43 -15.43 26.05 33.55
C ASP A 43 -15.78 27.05 34.67
N PHE A 44 -15.42 28.33 34.48
CA PHE A 44 -15.75 29.39 35.43
C PHE A 44 -17.26 29.53 35.63
N ALA A 45 -18.02 29.55 34.52
CA ALA A 45 -19.47 29.67 34.58
C ALA A 45 -20.13 28.41 35.18
N GLY A 46 -19.66 27.22 34.77
CA GLY A 46 -20.12 25.93 35.26
C GLY A 46 -19.89 25.74 36.75
N MET A 47 -18.74 26.18 37.28
CA MET A 47 -18.45 26.15 38.72
C MET A 47 -19.29 27.14 39.55
N ILE A 48 -20.03 28.06 38.92
CA ILE A 48 -21.08 28.85 39.57
C ILE A 48 -22.43 28.16 39.44
N VAL A 49 -22.80 27.75 38.22
CA VAL A 49 -24.13 27.24 37.90
C VAL A 49 -24.39 25.87 38.53
N ALA A 50 -23.47 24.91 38.40
CA ALA A 50 -23.67 23.52 38.83
C ALA A 50 -23.92 23.37 40.34
N PRO A 51 -23.07 23.91 41.26
CA PRO A 51 -23.31 23.74 42.69
C PRO A 51 -24.59 24.47 43.16
N VAL A 52 -24.92 25.63 42.58
CA VAL A 52 -26.16 26.37 42.88
C VAL A 52 -27.39 25.59 42.39
N LEU A 53 -27.32 24.99 41.20
CA LEU A 53 -28.36 24.12 40.64
C LEU A 53 -28.62 22.92 41.54
N ILE A 54 -27.56 22.20 41.96
CA ILE A 54 -27.68 21.04 42.86
C ILE A 54 -28.29 21.48 44.20
N ALA A 55 -27.79 22.57 44.79
CA ALA A 55 -28.33 23.09 46.05
C ALA A 55 -29.82 23.47 45.94
N ALA A 56 -30.24 24.09 44.82
CA ALA A 56 -31.63 24.47 44.58
C ALA A 56 -32.54 23.26 44.32
N ALA A 57 -32.06 22.27 43.55
CA ALA A 57 -32.77 21.04 43.24
C ALA A 57 -33.07 20.23 44.52
N PHE A 58 -32.07 20.07 45.39
CA PHE A 58 -32.20 19.37 46.67
C PHE A 58 -32.71 20.25 47.82
N ARG A 59 -32.99 21.54 47.56
CA ARG A 59 -33.45 22.52 48.56
C ARG A 59 -32.52 22.57 49.79
N ALA A 60 -31.21 22.63 49.57
CA ALA A 60 -30.18 22.68 50.60
C ALA A 60 -30.26 23.98 51.43
N ARG A 61 -30.88 23.92 52.61
CA ARG A 61 -31.13 25.09 53.47
C ARG A 61 -30.04 25.38 54.50
N HIS A 62 -29.29 24.36 54.91
CA HIS A 62 -28.31 24.44 55.99
C HIS A 62 -26.90 24.26 55.43
N THR A 63 -25.89 24.79 56.12
CA THR A 63 -24.48 24.75 55.71
C THR A 63 -24.00 23.35 55.30
N PRO A 64 -24.26 22.26 56.05
CA PRO A 64 -23.81 20.92 55.63
C PRO A 64 -24.42 20.45 54.31
N ALA A 65 -25.71 20.74 54.08
CA ALA A 65 -26.38 20.37 52.85
C ALA A 65 -25.84 21.16 51.65
N ARG A 66 -25.47 22.43 51.85
CA ARG A 66 -24.84 23.27 50.82
C ARG A 66 -23.43 22.78 50.50
N LEU A 67 -22.64 22.44 51.52
CA LEU A 67 -21.31 21.83 51.31
C LEU A 67 -21.39 20.54 50.51
N LEU A 68 -22.39 19.69 50.79
CA LEU A 68 -22.60 18.46 50.02
C LEU A 68 -22.94 18.76 48.55
N ALA A 69 -23.78 19.76 48.28
CA ALA A 69 -24.09 20.19 46.92
C ALA A 69 -22.85 20.70 46.17
N PHE A 70 -21.96 21.44 46.85
CA PHE A 70 -20.69 21.90 46.28
C PHE A 70 -19.74 20.74 46.00
N ALA A 71 -19.60 19.81 46.95
CA ALA A 71 -18.77 18.63 46.78
C ALA A 71 -19.26 17.77 45.61
N ALA A 72 -20.59 17.63 45.46
CA ALA A 72 -21.19 16.86 44.37
C ALA A 72 -20.89 17.43 42.97
N ALA A 73 -20.71 18.74 42.83
CA ALA A 73 -20.25 19.35 41.57
C ALA A 73 -18.72 19.31 41.43
N THR A 74 -18.01 19.65 42.51
CA THR A 74 -16.56 19.94 42.46
C THR A 74 -15.73 18.67 42.40
N VAL A 75 -16.08 17.64 43.17
CA VAL A 75 -15.26 16.41 43.23
C VAL A 75 -15.23 15.68 41.88
N PRO A 76 -16.35 15.46 41.18
CA PRO A 76 -16.31 14.89 39.83
C PRO A 76 -15.51 15.76 38.86
N PHE A 77 -15.70 17.09 38.89
CA PHE A 77 -14.95 18.03 38.04
C PHE A 77 -13.43 17.92 38.24
N VAL A 78 -12.95 17.88 39.48
CA VAL A 78 -11.52 17.68 39.77
C VAL A 78 -11.05 16.30 39.32
N ALA A 79 -11.84 15.26 39.62
CA ALA A 79 -11.46 13.88 39.32
C ALA A 79 -11.27 13.66 37.82
N ILE A 80 -12.19 14.13 36.99
CA ILE A 80 -12.11 13.95 35.53
C ILE A 80 -10.98 14.77 34.89
N ASN A 81 -10.58 15.89 35.50
CA ASN A 81 -9.49 16.73 34.98
C ASN A 81 -8.09 16.23 35.38
N VAL A 82 -7.98 15.49 36.49
CA VAL A 82 -6.69 15.02 37.03
C VAL A 82 -6.43 13.55 36.70
N PHE A 83 -7.46 12.71 36.66
CA PHE A 83 -7.32 11.26 36.54
C PHE A 83 -7.98 10.75 35.25
N PRO A 84 -7.19 10.25 34.27
CA PRO A 84 -7.73 9.65 33.05
C PRO A 84 -8.72 8.52 33.30
N SER A 85 -8.50 7.70 34.34
CA SER A 85 -9.41 6.62 34.71
C SER A 85 -10.78 7.13 35.19
N ALA A 86 -10.84 8.30 35.83
CA ALA A 86 -12.10 8.91 36.25
C ALA A 86 -12.87 9.48 35.05
N ALA A 87 -12.17 10.08 34.08
CA ALA A 87 -12.75 10.51 32.81
C ALA A 87 -13.36 9.32 32.05
N THR A 88 -12.60 8.23 31.85
CA THR A 88 -13.11 7.02 31.17
C THR A 88 -14.28 6.38 31.91
N ALA A 89 -14.26 6.36 33.24
CA ALA A 89 -15.38 5.83 34.04
C ALA A 89 -16.64 6.68 33.87
N MET A 90 -16.51 8.01 33.83
CA MET A 90 -17.63 8.93 33.62
C MET A 90 -18.17 8.83 32.18
N GLU A 91 -17.31 8.76 31.18
CA GLU A 91 -17.68 8.50 29.78
C GLU A 91 -18.47 7.19 29.67
N SER A 92 -17.99 6.12 30.30
CA SER A 92 -18.68 4.82 30.31
C SER A 92 -20.07 4.92 30.95
N LEU A 93 -20.18 5.66 32.07
CA LEU A 93 -21.44 5.84 32.78
C LEU A 93 -22.46 6.64 31.97
N VAL A 94 -22.03 7.67 31.25
CA VAL A 94 -22.88 8.43 30.33
C VAL A 94 -23.19 7.63 29.05
N GLY A 95 -22.26 6.80 28.60
CA GLY A 95 -22.48 5.84 27.52
C GLY A 95 -23.62 4.85 27.80
N LEU A 96 -23.87 4.51 29.08
CA LEU A 96 -25.02 3.65 29.46
C LEU A 96 -26.38 4.26 29.12
N VAL A 97 -26.48 5.58 29.00
CA VAL A 97 -27.72 6.26 28.58
C VAL A 97 -27.75 6.57 27.08
N GLY A 98 -26.83 6.01 26.30
CA GLY A 98 -26.77 6.14 24.85
C GLY A 98 -26.21 7.47 24.35
N ILE A 99 -25.51 8.21 25.21
CA ILE A 99 -24.86 9.47 24.85
C ILE A 99 -23.37 9.18 24.65
N GLU A 100 -22.91 9.29 23.40
CA GLU A 100 -21.48 9.26 23.10
C GLU A 100 -20.87 10.60 23.51
N TRP A 101 -20.03 10.56 24.55
CA TRP A 101 -19.33 11.72 25.07
C TRP A 101 -17.87 11.36 25.32
N ARG A 102 -17.00 12.35 25.16
CA ARG A 102 -15.59 12.27 25.47
C ARG A 102 -15.15 13.43 26.34
N ILE A 103 -14.36 13.13 27.36
CA ILE A 103 -13.85 14.04 28.37
C ILE A 103 -12.33 14.15 28.17
N TRP A 104 -11.83 15.37 28.03
CA TRP A 104 -10.39 15.66 28.03
C TRP A 104 -9.90 15.92 29.45
N CYS A 105 -8.79 15.30 29.84
CA CYS A 105 -8.15 15.60 31.12
C CYS A 105 -7.20 16.79 30.96
N ASP A 106 -7.60 17.97 31.40
CA ASP A 106 -6.74 19.16 31.43
C ASP A 106 -6.66 19.73 32.86
N PRO A 107 -5.55 19.51 33.59
CA PRO A 107 -5.36 20.06 34.94
C PRO A 107 -5.46 21.59 35.00
N SER A 108 -5.31 22.31 33.89
CA SER A 108 -5.46 23.77 33.86
C SER A 108 -6.91 24.24 33.92
N ASP A 109 -7.91 23.36 33.70
CA ASP A 109 -9.34 23.63 33.95
C ASP A 109 -9.63 23.86 35.45
N LEU A 110 -8.76 23.38 36.35
CA LEU A 110 -8.88 23.60 37.79
C LEU A 110 -8.86 25.07 38.20
N VAL A 111 -8.42 25.97 37.32
CA VAL A 111 -8.53 27.42 37.52
C VAL A 111 -10.00 27.84 37.70
N GLY A 112 -10.96 27.13 37.12
CA GLY A 112 -12.40 27.37 37.30
C GLY A 112 -12.88 27.25 38.76
N LEU A 113 -12.16 26.52 39.62
CA LEU A 113 -12.47 26.40 41.06
C LEU A 113 -12.43 27.73 41.79
N VAL A 114 -11.72 28.74 41.24
CA VAL A 114 -11.69 30.11 41.77
C VAL A 114 -13.09 30.75 41.76
N ALA A 115 -14.04 30.24 40.99
CA ALA A 115 -15.41 30.72 40.94
C ALA A 115 -16.30 30.25 42.12
N LEU A 116 -15.90 29.21 42.86
CA LEU A 116 -16.70 28.61 43.93
C LEU A 116 -17.08 29.59 45.06
N PRO A 117 -16.21 30.51 45.53
CA PRO A 117 -16.62 31.52 46.52
C PRO A 117 -17.77 32.41 46.03
N ALA A 118 -17.79 32.75 44.74
CA ALA A 118 -18.85 33.55 44.14
C ALA A 118 -20.16 32.75 44.06
N ALA A 119 -20.07 31.46 43.74
CA ALA A 119 -21.21 30.53 43.78
C ALA A 119 -21.80 30.40 45.19
N TRP A 120 -20.94 30.30 46.21
CA TRP A 120 -21.35 30.23 47.61
C TRP A 120 -22.05 31.52 48.05
N TRP A 121 -21.48 32.67 47.68
CA TRP A 121 -22.08 33.97 47.95
C TRP A 121 -23.47 34.12 47.34
N ALA A 122 -23.70 33.62 46.13
CA ALA A 122 -25.03 33.65 45.49
C ALA A 122 -26.11 32.84 46.26
N LEU A 123 -25.72 31.85 47.06
CA LEU A 123 -26.64 31.09 47.93
C LEU A 123 -26.95 31.76 49.26
N ASP A 124 -26.05 32.63 49.73
CA ASP A 124 -26.19 33.37 50.98
C ASP A 124 -26.81 34.76 50.78
N ALA A 125 -26.71 35.33 49.58
CA ALA A 125 -27.26 36.62 49.24
C ALA A 125 -28.80 36.67 49.37
N GLU A 126 -29.29 37.82 49.86
CA GLU A 126 -30.71 38.15 49.86
C GLU A 126 -31.24 38.12 48.41
N PRO A 127 -32.26 37.30 48.11
CA PRO A 127 -32.72 37.15 46.75
C PRO A 127 -33.48 38.39 46.29
N PHE A 128 -33.25 38.83 45.05
CA PHE A 128 -33.97 39.96 44.48
C PHE A 128 -35.49 39.74 44.49
N ALA A 129 -36.22 40.82 44.78
CA ALA A 129 -37.67 40.85 44.71
C ALA A 129 -38.10 40.89 43.24
N LEU A 130 -38.42 39.73 42.67
CA LEU A 130 -38.96 39.60 41.33
C LEU A 130 -40.47 39.30 41.38
N PRO A 131 -41.27 39.87 40.46
CA PRO A 131 -42.63 39.39 40.21
C PRO A 131 -42.57 37.94 39.70
N ASN A 132 -43.52 37.09 40.15
CA ASN A 132 -43.61 35.68 39.76
C ASN A 132 -42.39 34.79 40.10
N LYS A 133 -41.95 34.81 41.37
CA LYS A 133 -40.81 34.02 41.90
C LYS A 133 -40.78 32.56 41.43
N GLY A 134 -41.92 31.86 41.46
CA GLY A 134 -41.99 30.45 41.08
C GLY A 134 -41.67 30.17 39.62
N ALA A 135 -42.06 31.08 38.70
CA ALA A 135 -41.77 30.94 37.28
C ALA A 135 -40.27 31.13 37.00
N VAL A 136 -39.66 32.16 37.59
CA VAL A 136 -38.21 32.44 37.44
C VAL A 136 -37.38 31.29 37.98
N GLU A 137 -37.71 30.77 39.16
CA GLU A 137 -37.01 29.62 39.74
C GLU A 137 -37.18 28.36 38.88
N GLY A 138 -38.37 28.13 38.31
CA GLY A 138 -38.62 26.99 37.41
C GLY A 138 -37.81 27.08 36.12
N VAL A 139 -37.80 28.24 35.47
CA VAL A 139 -37.03 28.48 34.24
C VAL A 139 -35.53 28.38 34.52
N GLY A 140 -35.05 28.98 35.61
CA GLY A 140 -33.64 28.91 36.00
C GLY A 140 -33.17 27.48 36.26
N LEU A 141 -33.99 26.66 36.92
CA LEU A 141 -33.69 25.24 37.16
C LEU A 141 -33.59 24.45 35.85
N PHE A 142 -34.57 24.62 34.95
CA PHE A 142 -34.61 23.90 33.68
C PHE A 142 -33.48 24.33 32.75
N ALA A 143 -33.27 25.64 32.59
CA ALA A 143 -32.22 26.19 31.74
C ALA A 143 -30.82 25.81 32.23
N ALA A 144 -30.57 25.84 33.56
CA ALA A 144 -29.29 25.41 34.10
C ALA A 144 -29.07 23.90 33.98
N ALA A 145 -30.11 23.08 34.20
CA ALA A 145 -30.00 21.63 33.96
C ALA A 145 -29.66 21.35 32.48
N PHE A 146 -30.32 22.03 31.55
CA PHE A 146 -30.03 21.91 30.12
C PHE A 146 -28.61 22.37 29.78
N ALA A 147 -28.18 23.53 30.29
CA ALA A 147 -26.85 24.07 30.04
C ALA A 147 -25.73 23.18 30.60
N CYS A 148 -25.92 22.56 31.77
CA CYS A 148 -24.97 21.59 32.32
C CYS A 148 -24.97 20.23 31.61
N MET A 149 -26.00 19.93 30.81
CA MET A 149 -26.07 18.74 29.95
C MET A 149 -25.57 19.01 28.53
N ALA A 150 -25.35 20.27 28.15
CA ALA A 150 -25.01 20.65 26.79
C ALA A 150 -23.63 20.08 26.42
N THR A 151 -23.64 18.92 25.78
CA THR A 151 -22.53 18.38 25.04
C THR A 151 -22.24 19.34 23.88
N SER A 152 -20.98 19.71 23.73
CA SER A 152 -20.53 20.35 22.50
C SER A 152 -20.94 19.45 21.33
N ALA A 153 -21.44 20.05 20.24
CA ALA A 153 -21.54 19.35 18.97
C ALA A 153 -20.17 18.74 18.67
N PRO A 154 -20.08 17.54 18.05
CA PRO A 154 -18.80 16.98 17.63
C PRO A 154 -18.13 18.04 16.76
N GLU A 155 -17.15 18.71 17.36
CA GLU A 155 -16.37 19.71 16.71
C GLU A 155 -15.67 18.95 15.59
N THR A 156 -16.03 19.22 14.35
CA THR A 156 -15.12 18.91 13.24
C THR A 156 -13.88 19.73 13.52
N ILE A 157 -12.91 19.10 14.20
CA ILE A 157 -11.64 19.67 14.62
C ILE A 157 -10.91 20.12 13.36
N TYR A 158 -11.15 21.36 12.94
CA TYR A 158 -10.19 22.17 12.21
C TYR A 158 -9.55 23.11 13.22
N GLU A 159 -9.13 22.57 14.36
CA GLU A 159 -8.11 23.25 15.15
C GLU A 159 -6.87 23.29 14.26
N THR A 160 -6.42 24.49 13.94
CA THR A 160 -5.09 24.73 13.39
C THR A 160 -4.09 24.36 14.48
N VAL A 161 -3.98 23.07 14.78
CA VAL A 161 -2.75 22.49 15.29
C VAL A 161 -1.71 22.98 14.30
N GLU A 162 -0.67 23.67 14.78
CA GLU A 162 0.57 23.74 14.04
C GLU A 162 1.01 22.29 13.86
N ILE A 163 0.51 21.65 12.79
CA ILE A 163 0.92 20.30 12.41
C ILE A 163 2.41 20.49 12.18
N PRO A 164 3.29 19.92 13.04
CA PRO A 164 4.70 19.97 12.75
C PRO A 164 4.83 19.47 11.32
N PRO A 165 5.52 20.22 10.43
CA PRO A 165 5.50 19.94 9.00
C PRO A 165 5.75 18.45 8.81
N PRO A 166 4.93 17.77 7.98
CA PRO A 166 5.02 16.33 7.83
C PRO A 166 6.47 15.99 7.56
N ALA A 167 7.02 15.11 8.39
CA ALA A 167 8.43 14.82 8.34
C ALA A 167 8.80 14.18 7.01
N TRP A 168 7.86 13.45 6.41
CA TRP A 168 8.05 12.74 5.15
C TRP A 168 6.78 12.68 4.29
N GLN A 169 6.99 12.49 2.99
CA GLN A 169 5.96 12.11 2.02
C GLN A 169 6.21 10.66 1.63
N THR A 170 5.34 9.73 2.02
CA THR A 170 5.56 8.30 1.80
C THR A 170 4.26 7.57 1.47
N ALA A 171 4.35 6.60 0.57
CA ALA A 171 3.22 5.76 0.18
C ALA A 171 2.93 4.64 1.19
N ALA A 172 3.87 4.32 2.07
CA ALA A 172 3.69 3.38 3.17
C ALA A 172 4.59 3.74 4.35
N GLN A 173 4.21 3.32 5.55
CA GLN A 173 4.98 3.57 6.76
C GLN A 173 4.92 2.38 7.72
N LEU A 174 6.00 2.17 8.47
CA LEU A 174 6.01 1.36 9.67
C LEU A 174 5.60 2.22 10.86
N HIS A 175 4.86 1.63 11.79
CA HIS A 175 4.45 2.26 13.04
C HIS A 175 4.67 1.30 14.20
N ASN A 176 5.48 1.70 15.18
CA ASN A 176 5.63 0.92 16.40
C ASN A 176 4.45 1.17 17.37
N ARG A 177 3.50 0.25 17.40
CA ARG A 177 2.34 0.28 18.32
C ARG A 177 2.68 -0.26 19.73
N GLY A 178 3.85 -0.85 19.90
CA GLY A 178 4.32 -1.39 21.16
C GLY A 178 4.68 -0.32 22.19
N THR A 179 4.97 -0.77 23.41
CA THR A 179 5.47 0.08 24.52
C THR A 179 6.98 -0.04 24.71
N VAL A 180 7.66 -0.80 23.85
CA VAL A 180 9.10 -1.02 23.86
C VAL A 180 9.67 -0.74 22.49
N ASP A 181 10.95 -0.40 22.45
CA ASP A 181 11.68 -0.22 21.20
C ASP A 181 11.71 -1.53 20.42
N VAL A 182 11.63 -1.44 19.10
CA VAL A 182 11.65 -2.59 18.20
C VAL A 182 12.70 -2.37 17.12
N ASP A 183 13.66 -3.29 17.03
CA ASP A 183 14.58 -3.37 15.90
C ASP A 183 13.90 -4.07 14.73
N VAL A 184 13.91 -3.40 13.58
CA VAL A 184 13.32 -3.89 12.34
C VAL A 184 14.37 -3.82 11.25
N ARG A 185 14.65 -4.95 10.60
CA ARG A 185 15.50 -4.99 9.40
C ARG A 185 14.62 -4.83 8.16
N LEU A 186 14.98 -3.85 7.33
CA LEU A 186 14.29 -3.46 6.12
C LEU A 186 15.16 -3.75 4.91
N ARG A 187 14.62 -4.45 3.92
CA ARG A 187 15.28 -4.74 2.64
C ARG A 187 14.35 -4.32 1.51
N TRP A 188 14.78 -3.38 0.66
CA TRP A 188 14.00 -2.96 -0.49
C TRP A 188 14.19 -3.94 -1.64
N VAL A 189 13.13 -4.18 -2.40
CA VAL A 189 13.17 -5.06 -3.56
C VAL A 189 14.14 -4.52 -4.62
N THR A 190 15.05 -5.32 -5.12
CA THR A 190 15.93 -4.94 -6.25
C THR A 190 15.37 -5.47 -7.56
N ALA A 191 14.69 -6.62 -7.49
CA ALA A 191 14.00 -7.25 -8.61
C ALA A 191 13.00 -6.31 -9.30
N GLU A 192 12.89 -6.44 -10.63
CA GLU A 192 11.80 -5.88 -11.41
C GLU A 192 10.57 -6.78 -11.34
N PHE A 193 9.35 -6.22 -11.30
CA PHE A 193 8.13 -7.03 -11.26
C PHE A 193 6.90 -6.28 -11.79
N ALA A 194 5.90 -7.03 -12.26
CA ALA A 194 4.62 -6.50 -12.71
C ALA A 194 3.68 -6.24 -11.50
N CYS A 195 3.44 -4.96 -11.18
CA CYS A 195 2.66 -4.52 -10.01
C CYS A 195 1.30 -5.22 -9.88
N ASP A 196 0.52 -5.26 -10.97
CA ASP A 196 -0.84 -5.79 -10.96
C ASP A 196 -0.88 -7.31 -10.74
N ARG A 197 0.17 -8.02 -11.15
CA ARG A 197 0.25 -9.48 -11.04
C ARG A 197 0.54 -9.94 -9.62
N ILE A 198 1.40 -9.22 -8.90
CA ILE A 198 1.83 -9.63 -7.56
C ILE A 198 0.99 -9.00 -6.44
N ARG A 199 0.15 -8.01 -6.75
CA ARG A 199 -0.59 -7.22 -5.77
C ARG A 199 -1.34 -8.07 -4.76
N GLU A 200 -2.06 -9.10 -5.19
CA GLU A 200 -2.90 -9.91 -4.30
C GLU A 200 -2.10 -10.76 -3.30
N ALA A 201 -0.88 -11.17 -3.66
CA ALA A 201 -0.07 -12.08 -2.86
C ALA A 201 1.45 -11.84 -3.06
N PRO A 202 1.99 -10.66 -2.73
CA PRO A 202 3.36 -10.30 -3.07
C PRO A 202 4.41 -11.24 -2.44
N GLY A 203 4.15 -11.74 -1.23
CA GLY A 203 5.02 -12.71 -0.56
C GLY A 203 4.98 -14.13 -1.13
N ALA A 204 4.10 -14.39 -2.10
CA ALA A 204 4.10 -15.62 -2.90
C ALA A 204 4.98 -15.52 -4.14
N TYR A 205 5.30 -14.31 -4.62
CA TYR A 205 6.10 -14.08 -5.84
C TYR A 205 7.51 -13.59 -5.53
N LEU A 206 7.67 -12.78 -4.48
CA LEU A 206 8.95 -12.20 -4.09
C LEU A 206 9.65 -13.10 -3.06
N THR A 207 10.74 -13.75 -3.48
CA THR A 207 11.62 -14.50 -2.57
C THR A 207 12.61 -13.56 -1.88
N ARG A 208 13.40 -14.08 -0.93
CA ARG A 208 14.39 -13.28 -0.20
C ARG A 208 15.49 -12.72 -1.10
N GLU A 209 15.81 -13.42 -2.18
CA GLU A 209 16.83 -13.06 -3.17
C GLU A 209 16.40 -11.86 -4.02
N ALA A 210 15.09 -11.60 -4.12
CA ALA A 210 14.55 -10.43 -4.81
C ALA A 210 14.82 -9.11 -4.07
N PHE A 211 15.31 -9.16 -2.83
CA PHE A 211 15.58 -7.99 -1.99
C PHE A 211 17.08 -7.75 -1.81
N GLY A 212 17.49 -6.47 -1.87
CA GLY A 212 18.87 -6.04 -1.71
C GLY A 212 19.39 -6.18 -0.28
N GLU A 213 20.49 -5.48 0.02
CA GLU A 213 21.02 -5.43 1.38
C GLU A 213 20.03 -4.77 2.36
N GLY A 214 20.12 -5.17 3.63
CA GLY A 214 19.19 -4.73 4.66
C GLY A 214 19.76 -3.67 5.59
N VAL A 215 18.92 -2.68 5.93
CA VAL A 215 19.21 -1.69 6.96
C VAL A 215 18.39 -2.01 8.20
N THR A 216 18.99 -1.95 9.38
CA THR A 216 18.27 -2.11 10.65
C THR A 216 17.91 -0.74 11.20
N VAL A 217 16.64 -0.56 11.56
CA VAL A 217 16.13 0.65 12.20
C VAL A 217 15.51 0.29 13.55
N THR A 218 15.82 1.08 14.57
CA THR A 218 15.18 0.99 15.88
C THR A 218 13.99 1.95 15.92
N LEU A 219 12.80 1.42 16.18
CA LEU A 219 11.57 2.18 16.29
C LEU A 219 11.16 2.29 17.75
N ASP A 220 11.24 3.49 18.31
CA ASP A 220 10.70 3.79 19.65
C ASP A 220 9.15 3.70 19.63
N PRO A 221 8.48 3.51 20.79
CA PRO A 221 7.02 3.54 20.88
C PRO A 221 6.39 4.75 20.17
N SER A 222 5.35 4.49 19.39
CA SER A 222 4.61 5.49 18.60
C SER A 222 5.42 6.20 17.49
N ARG A 223 6.64 5.74 17.18
CA ARG A 223 7.44 6.26 16.09
C ARG A 223 6.99 5.69 14.75
N ASN A 224 6.95 6.56 13.74
CA ASN A 224 6.73 6.18 12.36
C ASN A 224 8.07 6.13 11.60
N PHE A 225 8.14 5.26 10.59
CA PHE A 225 9.26 5.22 9.66
C PHE A 225 8.75 5.06 8.21
N PRO A 226 9.17 5.92 7.27
CA PRO A 226 8.68 5.85 5.90
C PRO A 226 9.28 4.67 5.15
N LEU A 227 8.48 4.00 4.31
CA LEU A 227 8.94 2.85 3.52
C LEU A 227 9.26 3.19 2.05
N SER A 228 8.75 4.31 1.53
CA SER A 228 9.13 4.77 0.18
C SER A 228 10.60 5.14 0.13
N ARG A 229 11.34 4.68 -0.89
CA ARG A 229 12.81 4.82 -0.99
C ARG A 229 13.34 6.23 -0.75
N ALA A 230 12.73 7.24 -1.39
CA ALA A 230 13.15 8.63 -1.23
C ALA A 230 13.05 9.08 0.24
N ALA A 231 11.88 8.87 0.85
CA ALA A 231 11.61 9.25 2.23
C ALA A 231 12.40 8.41 3.24
N ALA A 232 12.60 7.12 2.97
CA ALA A 232 13.44 6.24 3.78
C ALA A 232 14.91 6.67 3.73
N GLY A 233 15.40 7.10 2.56
CA GLY A 233 16.77 7.60 2.40
C GLY A 233 17.01 8.86 3.22
N GLU A 234 16.07 9.82 3.12
CA GLU A 234 16.06 11.02 3.94
C GLU A 234 16.00 10.70 5.44
N ALA A 235 15.17 9.73 5.86
CA ALA A 235 15.05 9.31 7.24
C ALA A 235 16.32 8.64 7.79
N LEU A 236 17.09 7.97 6.92
CA LEU A 236 18.34 7.28 7.24
C LEU A 236 19.59 8.15 7.07
N ASP A 237 19.44 9.38 6.56
CA ASP A 237 20.54 10.27 6.18
C ASP A 237 21.52 9.61 5.19
N VAL A 238 20.97 8.82 4.27
CA VAL A 238 21.71 8.23 3.13
C VAL A 238 21.27 8.97 1.88
N GLY A 239 22.23 9.50 1.12
CA GLY A 239 21.97 10.37 -0.03
C GLY A 239 21.01 9.77 -1.06
N ALA A 240 20.40 10.61 -1.90
CA ALA A 240 19.34 10.23 -2.84
C ALA A 240 19.71 9.08 -3.81
N ASP A 241 21.00 8.80 -4.00
CA ASP A 241 21.51 7.77 -4.91
C ASP A 241 21.51 6.36 -4.33
N TRP A 242 21.16 6.18 -3.05
CA TRP A 242 21.28 4.88 -2.37
C TRP A 242 20.36 3.78 -2.95
N LEU A 243 19.25 4.15 -3.61
CA LEU A 243 18.37 3.22 -4.32
C LEU A 243 17.66 3.91 -5.51
N PRO A 244 17.63 3.30 -6.71
CA PRO A 244 16.89 3.86 -7.84
C PRO A 244 15.38 3.91 -7.55
N LEU A 245 14.74 5.02 -7.94
CA LEU A 245 13.29 5.20 -7.80
C LEU A 245 12.54 4.31 -8.78
N ARG A 246 11.60 3.50 -8.27
CA ARG A 246 10.63 2.76 -9.08
C ARG A 246 9.33 3.56 -9.22
N ARG A 247 8.80 3.62 -10.44
CA ARG A 247 7.47 4.19 -10.73
C ARG A 247 6.40 3.11 -10.54
N GLY A 248 5.20 3.50 -10.10
CA GLY A 248 4.05 2.61 -9.95
C GLY A 248 3.94 1.95 -8.57
N CYS A 249 4.78 0.96 -8.27
CA CYS A 249 4.72 0.23 -7.00
C CYS A 249 6.11 -0.14 -6.46
N ASP A 250 6.16 -0.49 -5.18
CA ASP A 250 7.38 -0.92 -4.50
C ASP A 250 7.07 -2.00 -3.45
N ALA A 251 8.11 -2.70 -3.01
CA ALA A 251 8.02 -3.71 -1.96
C ALA A 251 9.21 -3.64 -1.00
N VAL A 252 8.92 -3.84 0.29
CA VAL A 252 9.93 -3.90 1.35
C VAL A 252 9.75 -5.18 2.13
N LEU A 253 10.81 -5.97 2.25
CA LEU A 253 10.88 -7.09 3.18
C LEU A 253 11.19 -6.53 4.58
N VAL A 254 10.24 -6.74 5.49
CA VAL A 254 10.28 -6.30 6.89
C VAL A 254 10.52 -7.52 7.76
N GLN A 255 11.62 -7.49 8.51
CA GLN A 255 12.06 -8.58 9.37
C GLN A 255 12.20 -8.08 10.81
N ARG A 256 11.70 -8.87 11.76
CA ARG A 256 11.80 -8.59 13.19
C ARG A 256 12.04 -9.89 13.92
N ASP A 257 12.96 -9.88 14.87
CA ASP A 257 13.24 -11.05 15.70
C ASP A 257 11.98 -11.56 16.40
N GLY A 258 11.76 -12.87 16.35
CA GLY A 258 10.59 -13.52 16.92
C GLY A 258 9.26 -13.28 16.17
N SER A 259 9.29 -12.69 14.97
CA SER A 259 8.13 -12.56 14.08
C SER A 259 8.40 -13.24 12.73
N SER A 260 7.35 -13.61 12.00
CA SER A 260 7.51 -14.04 10.61
C SER A 260 7.92 -12.87 9.73
N ASP A 261 8.84 -13.12 8.80
CA ASP A 261 9.20 -12.19 7.73
C ASP A 261 7.94 -11.79 6.94
N ALA A 262 7.79 -10.50 6.65
CA ALA A 262 6.65 -9.98 5.90
C ALA A 262 7.11 -9.12 4.73
N VAL A 263 6.47 -9.30 3.58
CA VAL A 263 6.59 -8.40 2.43
C VAL A 263 5.50 -7.35 2.53
N VAL A 264 5.91 -6.09 2.60
CA VAL A 264 5.04 -4.92 2.53
C VAL A 264 5.08 -4.39 1.11
N PHE A 265 3.97 -4.54 0.39
CA PHE A 265 3.77 -4.04 -0.97
C PHE A 265 2.88 -2.80 -0.97
N PHE A 266 3.21 -1.80 -1.77
CA PHE A 266 2.44 -0.55 -1.85
C PHE A 266 2.58 0.15 -3.19
N ASN A 267 1.59 0.97 -3.55
CA ASN A 267 1.62 1.83 -4.74
C ASN A 267 2.37 3.13 -4.41
N SER A 268 3.47 3.42 -5.11
CA SER A 268 4.34 4.57 -4.82
C SER A 268 3.83 5.91 -5.37
N GLU A 269 2.77 5.91 -6.17
CA GLU A 269 2.22 7.11 -6.84
C GLU A 269 1.37 7.99 -5.91
N TYR A 270 0.96 7.47 -4.76
CA TYR A 270 0.08 8.18 -3.83
C TYR A 270 0.77 8.40 -2.46
N PRO A 271 1.86 9.19 -2.41
CA PRO A 271 2.50 9.51 -1.14
C PRO A 271 1.55 10.34 -0.27
N VAL A 272 1.55 10.06 1.03
CA VAL A 272 0.81 10.82 2.03
C VAL A 272 1.78 11.47 3.02
N PRO A 273 1.44 12.65 3.56
CA PRO A 273 2.21 13.28 4.61
C PRO A 273 2.18 12.42 5.88
N VAL A 274 3.36 12.13 6.44
CA VAL A 274 3.52 11.32 7.65
C VAL A 274 4.35 12.07 8.69
N PRO A 275 3.87 12.19 9.95
CA PRO A 275 4.67 12.75 11.04
C PRO A 275 5.69 11.72 11.59
N ARG A 276 6.81 12.19 12.14
CA ARG A 276 7.83 11.34 12.81
C ARG A 276 7.27 10.53 13.98
N HIS A 277 6.38 11.13 14.75
CA HIS A 277 5.72 10.51 15.90
C HIS A 277 4.22 10.66 15.73
N SER A 278 3.44 9.60 15.99
CA SER A 278 1.99 9.76 16.17
C SER A 278 1.73 10.07 17.65
N SER A 279 1.40 11.32 17.96
CA SER A 279 1.10 11.72 19.33
C SER A 279 -0.29 11.23 19.74
N GLY A 280 -0.35 10.01 20.30
CA GLY A 280 -1.50 9.52 21.08
C GLY A 280 -2.34 8.42 20.43
N PRO A 281 -3.24 7.80 21.21
CA PRO A 281 -4.19 6.77 20.76
C PRO A 281 -5.25 7.31 19.79
N TYR A 282 -5.30 8.64 19.62
CA TYR A 282 -6.10 9.30 18.61
C TYR A 282 -5.16 9.75 17.50
N ASP A 283 -5.14 8.96 16.45
CA ASP A 283 -4.66 9.40 15.16
C ASP A 283 -5.85 9.95 14.38
N PRO A 284 -6.13 11.26 14.43
CA PRO A 284 -7.29 11.85 13.77
C PRO A 284 -7.27 11.65 12.26
N TYR A 285 -6.12 11.28 11.69
CA TYR A 285 -5.95 11.06 10.26
C TYR A 285 -6.12 9.60 9.85
N GLY A 286 -6.25 8.67 10.81
CA GLY A 286 -6.22 7.23 10.55
C GLY A 286 -5.19 6.92 9.49
N VAL A 287 -3.92 7.31 9.72
CA VAL A 287 -3.00 7.62 8.62
C VAL A 287 -2.99 6.43 7.66
N PRO A 288 -3.48 6.61 6.41
CA PRO A 288 -3.57 5.53 5.46
C PRO A 288 -2.17 4.96 5.25
N ASN A 289 -2.11 3.71 4.82
CA ASN A 289 -0.86 3.03 4.49
C ASN A 289 0.06 2.70 5.68
N ARG A 290 -0.50 2.55 6.88
CA ARG A 290 0.22 2.12 8.07
C ARG A 290 0.43 0.60 8.11
N VAL A 291 1.64 0.19 8.46
CA VAL A 291 2.01 -1.18 8.84
C VAL A 291 2.39 -1.17 10.31
N GLU A 292 1.67 -1.94 11.11
CA GLU A 292 1.90 -2.02 12.55
C GLU A 292 2.95 -3.07 12.88
N VAL A 293 3.92 -2.66 13.69
CA VAL A 293 4.92 -3.50 14.36
C VAL A 293 4.77 -3.25 15.86
N GLY A 294 4.77 -4.27 16.71
CA GLY A 294 4.69 -4.03 18.17
C GLY A 294 4.19 -5.22 18.98
N MET A 295 3.08 -5.83 18.58
CA MET A 295 2.61 -7.05 19.25
C MET A 295 3.54 -8.22 18.92
N PRO A 296 3.80 -9.14 19.88
CA PRO A 296 4.60 -10.34 19.60
C PRO A 296 4.01 -11.13 18.43
N GLY A 297 4.86 -11.49 17.46
CA GLY A 297 4.54 -12.46 16.43
C GLY A 297 3.70 -11.99 15.24
N ARG A 298 3.41 -10.69 15.06
CA ARG A 298 2.69 -10.24 13.86
C ARG A 298 3.09 -8.84 13.37
N ILE A 299 3.38 -8.77 12.07
CA ILE A 299 3.39 -7.55 11.26
C ILE A 299 2.03 -7.52 10.54
N SER A 300 1.28 -6.43 10.63
CA SER A 300 -0.06 -6.34 10.02
C SER A 300 -0.33 -4.99 9.37
N SER A 301 -1.12 -5.00 8.29
CA SER A 301 -1.67 -3.78 7.71
C SER A 301 -2.68 -3.14 8.66
N GLY A 302 -2.60 -1.84 8.89
CA GLY A 302 -3.59 -1.05 9.63
C GLY A 302 -4.92 -0.85 8.88
N GLY A 303 -5.29 -1.75 7.96
CA GLY A 303 -6.54 -1.71 7.20
C GLY A 303 -6.52 -0.89 5.91
N SER A 304 -5.35 -0.47 5.40
CA SER A 304 -5.27 0.30 4.15
C SER A 304 -5.38 -0.62 2.91
N PRO A 305 -6.23 -0.31 1.91
CA PRO A 305 -6.34 -1.10 0.68
C PRO A 305 -5.14 -0.92 -0.28
N THR A 306 -4.32 0.09 -0.03
CA THR A 306 -3.13 0.44 -0.84
C THR A 306 -1.83 -0.11 -0.27
N VAL A 307 -1.87 -0.73 0.92
CA VAL A 307 -0.73 -1.43 1.52
C VAL A 307 -1.11 -2.86 1.84
N ILE A 308 -0.35 -3.79 1.27
CA ILE A 308 -0.60 -5.21 1.40
C ILE A 308 0.57 -5.81 2.18
N VAL A 309 0.25 -6.45 3.30
CA VAL A 309 1.23 -7.15 4.13
C VAL A 309 1.01 -8.65 3.92
N SER A 310 1.96 -9.28 3.24
CA SER A 310 1.95 -10.72 2.95
C SER A 310 3.08 -11.40 3.72
N PRO A 311 2.87 -12.57 4.33
CA PRO A 311 3.99 -13.36 4.85
C PRO A 311 4.95 -13.72 3.71
N LEU A 312 6.26 -13.65 3.97
CA LEU A 312 7.27 -14.15 3.05
C LEU A 312 7.23 -15.69 3.10
N ARG A 313 7.05 -16.34 1.94
CA ARG A 313 7.22 -17.79 1.86
C ARG A 313 8.71 -18.13 1.87
N THR A 314 9.15 -18.86 2.88
CA THR A 314 10.54 -19.35 3.00
C THR A 314 10.87 -20.42 1.97
N THR A 315 9.85 -21.14 1.53
CA THR A 315 9.92 -22.08 0.42
C THR A 315 8.74 -21.75 -0.49
N LEU A 316 9.02 -21.42 -1.75
CA LEU A 316 8.01 -21.57 -2.79
C LEU A 316 7.66 -23.06 -2.78
N GLY A 317 6.45 -23.40 -2.34
CA GLY A 317 6.09 -24.80 -2.10
C GLY A 317 6.37 -25.65 -3.33
N ASP A 318 6.76 -26.91 -3.10
CA ASP A 318 6.86 -27.96 -4.13
C ASP A 318 5.53 -28.13 -4.92
N ASP A 319 4.45 -27.49 -4.44
CA ASP A 319 3.13 -27.37 -5.04
C ASP A 319 3.05 -26.44 -6.27
N SER A 320 4.16 -25.93 -6.82
CA SER A 320 4.14 -25.56 -8.25
C SER A 320 4.10 -26.87 -9.05
N ALA A 321 2.97 -27.58 -8.98
CA ALA A 321 2.64 -28.79 -9.74
C ALA A 321 2.50 -28.51 -11.25
N CYS A 322 3.06 -27.39 -11.71
CA CYS A 322 3.28 -27.16 -13.11
C CYS A 322 4.38 -28.13 -13.51
N PRO A 323 4.10 -29.12 -14.38
CA PRO A 323 5.17 -29.91 -14.95
C PRO A 323 6.12 -28.91 -15.59
N ALA A 324 7.36 -28.85 -15.10
CA ALA A 324 8.40 -28.12 -15.80
C ALA A 324 8.39 -28.68 -17.21
N THR A 325 7.92 -27.90 -18.18
CA THR A 325 7.99 -28.34 -19.55
C THR A 325 9.47 -28.33 -19.88
N ASP A 326 10.07 -29.51 -19.94
CA ASP A 326 11.38 -29.77 -20.55
C ASP A 326 11.37 -29.48 -22.07
N ALA A 327 10.38 -28.72 -22.55
CA ALA A 327 10.29 -28.27 -23.91
C ALA A 327 11.57 -27.49 -24.24
N PRO A 328 12.29 -27.89 -25.29
CA PRO A 328 13.54 -27.25 -25.65
C PRO A 328 13.28 -25.78 -25.96
N ALA A 329 13.96 -24.88 -25.23
CA ALA A 329 13.94 -23.47 -25.57
C ALA A 329 14.61 -23.29 -26.92
N PHE A 330 13.90 -22.68 -27.87
CA PHE A 330 14.52 -22.32 -29.14
C PHE A 330 15.50 -21.19 -28.92
N ALA A 331 16.71 -21.35 -29.41
CA ALA A 331 17.79 -20.40 -29.19
C ALA A 331 18.64 -20.24 -30.45
N TYR A 332 19.17 -19.04 -30.62
CA TYR A 332 20.14 -18.69 -31.63
C TYR A 332 21.33 -18.01 -30.95
N SER A 333 22.54 -18.41 -31.32
CA SER A 333 23.74 -17.65 -31.03
C SER A 333 24.63 -17.63 -32.27
N GLY A 334 25.22 -16.48 -32.57
CA GLY A 334 26.03 -16.31 -33.77
C GLY A 334 26.64 -14.92 -33.82
N GLU A 335 27.56 -14.73 -34.76
CA GLU A 335 28.05 -13.39 -35.08
C GLU A 335 26.93 -12.52 -35.64
N TYR A 336 26.97 -11.22 -35.35
CA TYR A 336 26.02 -10.27 -35.94
C TYR A 336 26.18 -10.26 -37.47
N VAL A 337 25.08 -10.47 -38.19
CA VAL A 337 25.00 -10.42 -39.65
C VAL A 337 24.08 -9.26 -40.06
N GLU A 338 24.52 -8.43 -40.98
CA GLU A 338 23.71 -7.30 -41.47
C GLU A 338 22.47 -7.81 -42.21
N ALA A 339 21.32 -7.19 -41.96
CA ALA A 339 20.08 -7.52 -42.65
C ALA A 339 20.23 -7.32 -44.17
N GLY A 340 19.71 -8.27 -44.95
CA GLY A 340 19.87 -8.37 -46.40
C GLY A 340 21.10 -9.15 -46.86
N THR A 341 22.01 -9.55 -45.96
CA THR A 341 23.18 -10.38 -46.32
C THR A 341 22.71 -11.69 -46.92
N VAL A 342 23.29 -12.08 -48.06
CA VAL A 342 23.11 -13.41 -48.66
C VAL A 342 24.37 -14.22 -48.41
N ALA A 343 24.24 -15.40 -47.82
CA ALA A 343 25.35 -16.31 -47.56
C ALA A 343 25.02 -17.71 -48.03
N LYS A 344 26.05 -18.48 -48.36
CA LYS A 344 25.95 -19.89 -48.73
C LYS A 344 26.16 -20.76 -47.50
N VAL A 345 25.33 -21.76 -47.29
CA VAL A 345 25.56 -22.77 -46.23
C VAL A 345 26.79 -23.59 -46.61
N SER A 346 27.88 -23.43 -45.86
CA SER A 346 29.17 -24.09 -46.10
C SER A 346 29.37 -25.33 -45.23
N GLY A 347 28.64 -25.45 -44.12
CA GLY A 347 28.67 -26.62 -43.25
C GLY A 347 27.47 -26.68 -42.29
N THR A 348 27.05 -27.88 -41.95
CA THR A 348 25.99 -28.15 -40.96
C THR A 348 26.41 -29.34 -40.09
N GLY A 349 26.23 -29.26 -38.78
CA GLY A 349 26.51 -30.36 -37.85
C GLY A 349 25.54 -30.38 -36.68
N MET A 350 24.99 -31.55 -36.36
CA MET A 350 24.16 -31.72 -35.17
C MET A 350 25.06 -31.95 -33.94
N LEU A 351 24.86 -31.15 -32.90
CA LEU A 351 25.56 -31.23 -31.63
C LEU A 351 24.88 -32.21 -30.67
N ARG A 352 25.57 -32.57 -29.58
CA ARG A 352 25.08 -33.55 -28.59
C ARG A 352 23.90 -33.04 -27.76
N ASP A 353 23.72 -31.74 -27.67
CA ASP A 353 22.62 -31.05 -26.98
C ASP A 353 21.38 -30.89 -27.87
N GLY A 354 21.43 -31.38 -29.12
CA GLY A 354 20.34 -31.27 -30.09
C GLY A 354 20.32 -29.97 -30.88
N CYS A 355 21.26 -29.05 -30.65
CA CYS A 355 21.43 -27.86 -31.47
C CYS A 355 22.20 -28.16 -32.76
N PHE A 356 22.09 -27.28 -33.75
CA PHE A 356 22.79 -27.36 -35.02
C PHE A 356 23.88 -26.28 -35.08
N GLU A 357 25.12 -26.68 -35.29
CA GLU A 357 26.17 -25.79 -35.75
C GLU A 357 26.00 -25.58 -37.26
N VAL A 358 25.87 -24.33 -37.69
CA VAL A 358 25.75 -23.94 -39.10
C VAL A 358 26.84 -22.94 -39.42
N SER A 359 27.61 -23.26 -40.44
CA SER A 359 28.61 -22.38 -41.03
C SER A 359 28.04 -21.81 -42.32
N PHE A 360 28.07 -20.48 -42.43
CA PHE A 360 27.74 -19.75 -43.64
C PHE A 360 28.99 -19.12 -44.23
N GLU A 361 29.02 -18.92 -45.54
CA GLU A 361 30.06 -18.19 -46.26
C GLU A 361 29.38 -17.03 -46.99
N ASP A 362 29.68 -15.79 -46.59
CA ASP A 362 29.10 -14.62 -47.26
C ASP A 362 29.72 -14.37 -48.65
N GLY A 363 29.22 -13.35 -49.36
CA GLY A 363 29.70 -13.02 -50.71
C GLY A 363 31.18 -12.65 -50.79
N ASP A 364 31.81 -12.31 -49.67
CA ASP A 364 33.24 -11.98 -49.58
C ASP A 364 34.10 -13.19 -49.15
N GLY A 365 33.49 -14.36 -48.98
CA GLY A 365 34.15 -15.58 -48.53
C GLY A 365 34.43 -15.63 -47.03
N ARG A 366 33.81 -14.74 -46.23
CA ARG A 366 33.96 -14.77 -44.78
C ARG A 366 33.06 -15.87 -44.20
N ALA A 367 33.66 -16.74 -43.40
CA ALA A 367 32.94 -17.77 -42.66
C ALA A 367 32.22 -17.15 -41.45
N ILE A 368 30.92 -17.40 -41.33
CA ILE A 368 30.06 -17.00 -40.22
C ILE A 368 29.62 -18.27 -39.51
N HIS A 369 29.97 -18.43 -38.24
CA HIS A 369 29.55 -19.56 -37.44
C HIS A 369 28.32 -19.19 -36.60
N SER A 370 27.34 -20.07 -36.57
CA SER A 370 26.11 -19.90 -35.80
C SER A 370 25.63 -21.21 -35.23
N PHE A 371 24.90 -21.13 -34.12
CA PHE A 371 24.26 -22.26 -33.46
C PHE A 371 22.75 -22.03 -33.44
N LEU A 372 22.00 -23.02 -33.92
CA LEU A 372 20.54 -23.01 -33.99
C LEU A 372 19.99 -24.16 -33.16
N CYS A 373 19.32 -23.86 -32.06
CA CYS A 373 18.60 -24.85 -31.25
C CYS A 373 17.13 -24.81 -31.66
N ILE A 374 16.75 -25.59 -32.67
CA ILE A 374 15.38 -25.63 -33.22
C ILE A 374 14.93 -27.09 -33.42
N PRO A 375 13.61 -27.37 -33.55
CA PRO A 375 13.14 -28.72 -33.82
C PRO A 375 13.70 -29.26 -35.14
N MET A 376 13.99 -30.56 -35.19
CA MET A 376 14.58 -31.18 -36.38
C MET A 376 13.74 -30.99 -37.64
N TRP A 377 12.41 -30.96 -37.52
CA TRP A 377 11.53 -30.74 -38.67
C TRP A 377 11.59 -29.31 -39.23
N ALA A 378 12.07 -28.35 -38.45
CA ALA A 378 12.23 -26.95 -38.86
C ALA A 378 13.62 -26.69 -39.45
N PHE A 379 14.56 -27.61 -39.25
CA PHE A 379 15.90 -27.52 -39.82
C PHE A 379 15.90 -28.09 -41.24
N ASP A 380 15.76 -27.19 -42.22
CA ASP A 380 15.76 -27.53 -43.65
C ASP A 380 16.89 -26.80 -44.40
N LEU A 381 18.10 -26.82 -43.83
CA LEU A 381 19.31 -26.27 -44.46
C LEU A 381 20.23 -27.41 -44.88
N THR A 382 20.71 -27.33 -46.12
CA THR A 382 21.67 -28.24 -46.72
C THR A 382 22.90 -27.47 -47.20
N VAL A 383 24.07 -28.11 -47.11
CA VAL A 383 25.31 -27.53 -47.63
C VAL A 383 25.14 -27.24 -49.11
N GLY A 384 25.32 -25.97 -49.49
CA GLY A 384 25.07 -25.50 -50.85
C GLY A 384 23.94 -24.48 -50.96
N ASP A 385 22.97 -24.50 -50.05
CA ASP A 385 21.84 -23.57 -50.06
C ASP A 385 22.31 -22.11 -49.93
N GLN A 386 21.61 -21.19 -50.60
CA GLN A 386 21.76 -19.76 -50.35
C GLN A 386 20.70 -19.33 -49.34
N VAL A 387 21.10 -18.56 -48.34
CA VAL A 387 20.20 -17.99 -47.34
C VAL A 387 20.34 -16.47 -47.32
N ARG A 388 19.23 -15.75 -47.16
CA ARG A 388 19.22 -14.32 -46.86
C ARG A 388 18.84 -14.10 -45.41
N PHE A 389 19.62 -13.28 -44.71
CA PHE A 389 19.34 -12.84 -43.35
C PHE A 389 18.42 -11.63 -43.40
N ASP A 390 17.13 -11.78 -43.16
CA ASP A 390 16.17 -10.66 -43.31
C ASP A 390 16.13 -9.77 -42.05
N LEU A 391 16.24 -10.39 -40.88
CA LEU A 391 16.31 -9.72 -39.58
C LEU A 391 17.25 -10.54 -38.68
N ALA A 392 18.31 -9.91 -38.19
CA ALA A 392 19.16 -10.44 -37.13
C ALA A 392 19.34 -9.35 -36.07
N ASN A 393 18.47 -9.33 -35.07
CA ASN A 393 18.61 -8.47 -33.91
C ASN A 393 18.59 -9.33 -32.63
N THR A 394 18.64 -8.70 -31.47
CA THR A 394 18.63 -9.42 -30.19
C THR A 394 17.31 -10.14 -29.89
N THR A 395 16.23 -9.89 -30.65
CA THR A 395 14.88 -10.42 -30.41
C THR A 395 14.40 -11.38 -31.50
N GLY A 396 15.17 -11.60 -32.57
CA GLY A 396 14.71 -12.46 -33.66
C GLY A 396 15.75 -12.69 -34.74
N PHE A 397 15.54 -13.79 -35.44
CA PHE A 397 16.38 -14.28 -36.51
C PHE A 397 15.49 -14.85 -37.63
N GLN A 398 15.55 -14.23 -38.81
CA GLN A 398 14.81 -14.70 -39.99
C GLN A 398 15.78 -15.13 -41.08
N LEU A 399 15.64 -16.38 -41.52
CA LEU A 399 16.34 -16.94 -42.66
C LEU A 399 15.35 -17.25 -43.78
N THR A 400 15.70 -16.78 -44.96
CA THR A 400 15.01 -17.14 -46.19
C THR A 400 15.93 -17.98 -47.05
N ARG A 401 15.54 -19.22 -47.34
CA ARG A 401 16.29 -20.17 -48.18
C ARG A 401 15.91 -20.00 -49.65
N PHE A 402 16.92 -20.01 -50.51
CA PHE A 402 16.78 -20.10 -51.96
C PHE A 402 17.46 -21.40 -52.44
N ALA A 403 16.67 -22.28 -53.05
CA ALA A 403 17.22 -23.45 -53.72
C ALA A 403 17.87 -23.02 -55.05
N ASP A 404 19.02 -23.60 -55.39
CA ASP A 404 19.78 -23.21 -56.58
C ASP A 404 18.97 -23.49 -57.86
N GLY A 405 18.47 -22.43 -58.51
CA GLY A 405 17.69 -22.50 -59.75
C GLY A 405 16.17 -22.61 -59.59
N ASP A 406 15.63 -22.71 -58.37
CA ASP A 406 14.18 -22.72 -58.11
C ASP A 406 13.77 -21.49 -57.28
N ARG A 407 12.61 -20.90 -57.60
CA ARG A 407 12.09 -19.71 -56.91
C ARG A 407 11.32 -20.05 -55.64
N SER A 408 11.22 -21.32 -55.27
CA SER A 408 10.56 -21.74 -54.04
C SER A 408 11.26 -21.09 -52.83
N GLU A 409 10.57 -20.14 -52.19
CA GLU A 409 11.10 -19.40 -51.05
C GLU A 409 10.64 -20.09 -49.75
N THR A 410 11.51 -20.87 -49.12
CA THR A 410 11.24 -21.43 -47.80
C THR A 410 11.70 -20.44 -46.74
N GLN A 411 10.77 -20.01 -45.89
CA GLN A 411 11.06 -19.05 -44.82
C GLN A 411 11.07 -19.75 -43.46
N VAL A 412 12.20 -19.65 -42.76
CA VAL A 412 12.35 -20.06 -41.35
C VAL A 412 12.45 -18.79 -40.52
N LEU A 413 11.42 -18.54 -39.72
CA LEU A 413 11.37 -17.39 -38.82
C LEU A 413 11.51 -17.89 -37.38
N LEU A 414 12.63 -17.53 -36.74
CA LEU A 414 12.86 -17.70 -35.30
C LEU A 414 12.62 -16.37 -34.62
N THR A 415 11.64 -16.32 -33.73
CA THR A 415 11.39 -15.11 -32.94
C THR A 415 11.53 -15.42 -31.47
N ASN A 416 12.27 -14.56 -30.78
CA ASN A 416 12.32 -14.47 -29.33
C ASN A 416 11.76 -13.09 -28.95
N SER A 417 10.44 -12.98 -28.96
CA SER A 417 9.79 -11.72 -28.64
C SER A 417 9.60 -11.59 -27.14
N SER A 418 9.97 -10.44 -26.60
CA SER A 418 9.61 -10.00 -25.24
C SER A 418 8.28 -9.25 -25.19
N GLU A 419 7.59 -9.12 -26.32
CA GLU A 419 6.29 -8.45 -26.41
C GLU A 419 5.15 -9.47 -26.49
N ASN A 420 3.99 -9.09 -25.94
CA ASN A 420 2.73 -9.86 -26.01
C ASN A 420 2.23 -10.11 -27.44
N TYR A 421 2.90 -9.49 -28.40
CA TYR A 421 2.60 -9.57 -29.81
C TYR A 421 3.90 -9.88 -30.56
N ILE A 422 3.86 -10.91 -31.41
CA ILE A 422 4.91 -11.13 -32.40
C ILE A 422 4.33 -10.62 -33.71
N PRO A 423 4.75 -9.44 -34.21
CA PRO A 423 4.49 -9.08 -35.58
C PRO A 423 5.21 -10.09 -36.45
N SER A 424 4.50 -11.09 -36.96
CA SER A 424 4.98 -11.85 -38.11
C SER A 424 4.75 -10.99 -39.36
N ASP A 425 5.39 -9.82 -39.39
CA ASP A 425 5.41 -8.94 -40.55
C ASP A 425 6.09 -9.73 -41.67
N GLY A 426 5.27 -10.36 -42.53
CA GLY A 426 5.70 -11.30 -43.57
C GLY A 426 4.83 -12.56 -43.69
N VAL A 427 4.32 -13.08 -42.57
CA VAL A 427 3.54 -14.33 -42.54
C VAL A 427 2.05 -14.09 -42.25
N GLY A 428 1.69 -13.01 -41.54
CA GLY A 428 0.30 -12.67 -41.24
C GLY A 428 -0.34 -13.50 -40.12
N LEU A 429 0.47 -14.18 -39.31
CA LEU A 429 0.07 -14.86 -38.08
C LEU A 429 0.14 -13.91 -36.89
N TRP A 430 -0.92 -13.89 -36.08
CA TRP A 430 -1.01 -13.11 -34.85
C TRP A 430 -0.92 -14.08 -33.68
N PHE A 431 0.12 -13.92 -32.87
CA PHE A 431 0.31 -14.69 -31.65
C PHE A 431 -0.19 -13.88 -30.48
N ARG A 432 -1.07 -14.47 -29.67
CA ARG A 432 -1.52 -13.87 -28.40
C ARG A 432 -1.13 -14.81 -27.27
N ALA A 433 -0.23 -14.35 -26.41
CA ALA A 433 0.03 -15.03 -25.16
C ALA A 433 -1.17 -14.88 -24.22
N GLU A 434 -1.61 -16.00 -23.66
CA GLU A 434 -2.67 -16.08 -22.67
C GLU A 434 -2.11 -16.82 -21.44
N SER A 435 -2.53 -16.42 -20.24
CA SER A 435 -2.13 -17.13 -19.03
C SER A 435 -2.72 -18.53 -19.06
N ALA A 436 -1.88 -19.55 -18.87
CA ALA A 436 -2.38 -20.90 -18.69
C ALA A 436 -3.13 -20.94 -17.35
N GLU A 437 -4.46 -21.04 -17.38
CA GLU A 437 -5.35 -20.96 -16.19
C GLU A 437 -4.98 -21.93 -15.04
N ARG A 438 -4.06 -22.88 -15.27
CA ARG A 438 -3.70 -23.95 -14.35
C ARG A 438 -2.36 -23.78 -13.64
N CYS A 439 -1.54 -22.78 -13.98
CA CYS A 439 -0.21 -22.64 -13.41
C CYS A 439 0.03 -21.23 -12.86
N PRO A 440 0.19 -21.06 -11.53
CA PRO A 440 0.56 -19.76 -10.95
C PRO A 440 2.00 -19.36 -11.32
N GLY A 441 2.84 -20.32 -11.69
CA GLY A 441 4.24 -20.16 -12.06
C GLY A 441 5.18 -20.91 -11.13
N ALA A 442 6.47 -20.86 -11.46
CA ALA A 442 7.55 -21.49 -10.73
C ALA A 442 8.75 -20.55 -10.57
N PRO A 443 9.51 -20.69 -9.46
CA PRO A 443 10.83 -20.06 -9.38
C PRO A 443 11.74 -20.62 -10.47
N THR A 444 12.47 -19.73 -11.10
CA THR A 444 13.60 -20.08 -11.96
C THR A 444 14.82 -20.40 -11.10
N ALA A 445 15.82 -21.05 -11.69
CA ALA A 445 17.12 -21.28 -11.02
C ALA A 445 17.80 -19.98 -10.55
N CYS A 446 17.39 -18.84 -11.09
CA CYS A 446 17.90 -17.50 -10.80
C CYS A 446 17.14 -16.76 -9.69
N GLY A 447 16.08 -17.35 -9.13
CA GLY A 447 15.23 -16.69 -8.13
C GLY A 447 14.15 -15.78 -8.73
N ALA A 448 14.16 -15.53 -10.05
CA ALA A 448 13.00 -14.95 -10.74
C ALA A 448 11.79 -15.88 -10.64
N TYR A 449 10.60 -15.33 -10.82
CA TYR A 449 9.35 -16.08 -10.82
C TYR A 449 8.68 -15.95 -12.19
N ALA A 450 8.45 -17.07 -12.86
CA ALA A 450 7.86 -17.10 -14.19
C ALA A 450 6.63 -18.00 -14.24
N ALA A 451 5.60 -17.57 -14.95
CA ALA A 451 4.41 -18.37 -15.23
C ALA A 451 4.47 -18.92 -16.65
N ASP A 452 4.10 -20.18 -16.82
CA ASP A 452 3.92 -20.74 -18.16
C ASP A 452 2.69 -20.09 -18.81
N MET A 453 2.84 -19.77 -20.08
CA MET A 453 1.80 -19.15 -20.90
C MET A 453 1.43 -20.13 -22.00
N GLN A 454 0.25 -19.94 -22.58
CA GLN A 454 -0.15 -20.58 -23.82
C GLN A 454 -0.23 -19.54 -24.92
N VAL A 455 -0.11 -19.97 -26.16
CA VAL A 455 -0.14 -19.07 -27.32
C VAL A 455 -1.33 -19.43 -28.18
N ARG A 456 -2.17 -18.44 -28.45
CA ARG A 456 -3.25 -18.59 -29.42
C ARG A 456 -2.75 -18.23 -30.81
N VAL A 457 -2.94 -19.15 -31.76
CA VAL A 457 -2.65 -18.97 -33.18
C VAL A 457 -3.95 -19.18 -33.96
N GLY A 458 -4.59 -18.08 -34.35
CA GLY A 458 -5.95 -18.15 -34.91
C GLY A 458 -6.95 -18.70 -33.89
N ALA A 459 -7.54 -19.87 -34.18
CA ALA A 459 -8.46 -20.55 -33.28
C ALA A 459 -7.77 -21.53 -32.31
N ASP A 460 -6.55 -21.95 -32.62
CA ASP A 460 -5.83 -22.98 -31.88
C ASP A 460 -5.13 -22.38 -30.67
N VAL A 461 -5.09 -23.14 -29.58
CA VAL A 461 -4.35 -22.83 -28.36
C VAL A 461 -3.20 -23.83 -28.26
N LEU A 462 -1.97 -23.32 -28.24
CA LEU A 462 -0.74 -24.10 -28.28
C LEU A 462 0.06 -23.89 -26.99
N HIS A 463 0.64 -24.96 -26.48
CA HIS A 463 1.54 -24.99 -25.34
C HIS A 463 3.00 -25.15 -25.78
N ALA A 464 3.93 -25.00 -24.84
CA ALA A 464 5.34 -25.31 -25.06
C ALA A 464 5.52 -26.76 -25.54
N GLY A 465 6.19 -26.94 -26.67
CA GLY A 465 6.37 -28.23 -27.35
C GLY A 465 5.26 -28.59 -28.35
N ASP A 466 4.15 -27.84 -28.40
CA ASP A 466 3.09 -28.09 -29.38
C ASP A 466 3.52 -27.61 -30.78
N GLU A 467 2.91 -28.25 -31.77
CA GLU A 467 3.05 -27.92 -33.18
C GLU A 467 1.66 -27.69 -33.79
N ALA A 468 1.55 -26.68 -34.64
CA ALA A 468 0.35 -26.46 -35.44
C ALA A 468 0.68 -26.30 -36.91
N THR A 469 -0.26 -26.69 -37.76
CA THR A 469 -0.17 -26.44 -39.19
C THR A 469 -1.44 -25.75 -39.67
N GLY A 470 -1.32 -24.91 -40.68
CA GLY A 470 -2.48 -24.23 -41.25
C GLY A 470 -2.20 -23.64 -42.61
N LEU A 471 -3.16 -22.86 -43.11
CA LEU A 471 -3.08 -22.17 -44.39
C LEU A 471 -3.12 -20.66 -44.15
N LEU A 472 -2.16 -19.96 -44.75
CA LEU A 472 -2.16 -18.50 -44.81
C LEU A 472 -3.11 -18.00 -45.92
N PRO A 473 -3.56 -16.74 -45.86
CA PRO A 473 -4.17 -16.09 -47.01
C PRO A 473 -3.27 -16.25 -48.25
N GLY A 474 -3.83 -16.80 -49.33
CA GLY A 474 -3.07 -17.15 -50.55
C GLY A 474 -2.66 -18.63 -50.67
N GLY A 475 -3.07 -19.50 -49.74
CA GLY A 475 -2.92 -20.96 -49.89
C GLY A 475 -1.56 -21.53 -49.47
N ARG A 476 -0.62 -20.69 -49.02
CA ARG A 476 0.66 -21.13 -48.45
C ARG A 476 0.44 -21.90 -47.16
N ARG A 477 1.16 -23.01 -46.97
CA ARG A 477 1.09 -23.80 -45.74
C ARG A 477 2.09 -23.25 -44.73
N TYR A 478 1.68 -23.17 -43.48
CA TYR A 478 2.62 -22.91 -42.39
C TYR A 478 2.64 -24.10 -41.43
N ARG A 479 3.80 -24.29 -40.80
CA ARG A 479 3.99 -25.11 -39.61
C ARG A 479 4.64 -24.24 -38.55
N VAL A 480 4.04 -24.17 -37.37
CA VAL A 480 4.59 -23.44 -36.24
C VAL A 480 4.90 -24.40 -35.10
N GLY A 481 6.09 -24.27 -34.55
CA GLY A 481 6.52 -24.92 -33.33
C GLY A 481 6.58 -23.90 -32.21
N ILE A 482 6.07 -24.27 -31.05
CA ILE A 482 6.17 -23.46 -29.85
C ILE A 482 7.28 -24.04 -28.97
N GLY A 483 8.30 -23.22 -28.66
CA GLY A 483 9.43 -23.64 -27.84
C GLY A 483 9.07 -23.46 -26.37
N ALA A 484 9.42 -22.30 -25.82
CA ALA A 484 9.05 -21.88 -24.48
C ALA A 484 8.16 -20.64 -24.55
N VAL A 485 7.11 -20.59 -23.74
CA VAL A 485 6.23 -19.43 -23.62
C VAL A 485 6.07 -19.14 -22.15
N ARG A 486 6.69 -18.06 -21.68
CA ARG A 486 6.77 -17.74 -20.26
C ARG A 486 6.52 -16.27 -20.02
N GLU A 487 5.78 -15.95 -18.99
CA GLU A 487 5.71 -14.59 -18.44
C GLU A 487 6.63 -14.53 -17.22
N THR A 488 7.71 -13.75 -17.32
CA THR A 488 8.49 -13.38 -16.14
C THR A 488 7.66 -12.37 -15.34
N ILE A 489 7.18 -12.78 -14.17
CA ILE A 489 6.38 -11.93 -13.27
C ILE A 489 7.32 -11.11 -12.37
N VAL A 490 8.39 -11.76 -11.89
CA VAL A 490 9.46 -11.15 -11.09
C VAL A 490 10.78 -11.49 -11.75
N GLY A 491 11.54 -10.47 -12.14
CA GLY A 491 12.85 -10.57 -12.78
C GLY A 491 13.97 -10.07 -11.88
N ILE A 492 15.13 -10.75 -11.89
CA ILE A 492 16.30 -10.39 -11.08
C ILE A 492 17.47 -10.09 -12.01
N ASP A 493 18.07 -8.91 -11.88
CA ASP A 493 19.12 -8.41 -12.79
C ASP A 493 20.44 -9.21 -12.73
N SER A 494 20.69 -9.93 -11.63
CA SER A 494 22.03 -10.42 -11.28
C SER A 494 22.30 -11.89 -11.65
N CYS A 495 21.59 -12.47 -12.62
CA CYS A 495 21.85 -13.85 -13.01
C CYS A 495 22.94 -13.96 -14.07
N ALA A 496 23.80 -14.97 -13.95
CA ALA A 496 25.04 -15.13 -14.73
C ALA A 496 24.85 -15.26 -16.26
N PHE A 497 23.62 -15.40 -16.77
CA PHE A 497 23.36 -15.76 -18.16
C PHE A 497 22.37 -14.88 -18.94
N ALA A 498 21.68 -13.90 -18.33
CA ALA A 498 20.92 -12.83 -19.00
C ALA A 498 20.18 -11.99 -17.95
N GLU A 499 19.91 -10.72 -18.27
CA GLU A 499 18.99 -9.87 -17.53
C GLU A 499 17.57 -10.44 -17.65
N GLN A 500 16.95 -10.85 -16.54
CA GLN A 500 15.56 -11.30 -16.54
C GLN A 500 14.69 -10.09 -16.19
N ARG A 501 14.02 -9.52 -17.20
CA ARG A 501 13.04 -8.44 -17.00
C ARG A 501 11.62 -8.99 -17.00
N PRO A 502 10.68 -8.38 -16.25
CA PRO A 502 9.28 -8.71 -16.33
C PRO A 502 8.74 -8.51 -17.73
N GLY A 503 7.92 -9.46 -18.17
CA GLY A 503 7.40 -9.46 -19.53
C GLY A 503 7.11 -10.86 -20.01
N VAL A 504 6.47 -10.94 -21.17
CA VAL A 504 6.16 -12.22 -21.81
C VAL A 504 7.27 -12.51 -22.81
N GLN A 505 7.95 -13.63 -22.61
CA GLN A 505 8.88 -14.20 -23.55
C GLN A 505 8.21 -15.33 -24.31
N ILE A 506 8.16 -15.20 -25.64
CA ILE A 506 7.63 -16.23 -26.53
C ILE A 506 8.75 -16.65 -27.48
N ASN A 507 9.15 -17.91 -27.38
CA ASN A 507 10.06 -18.56 -28.32
C ASN A 507 9.24 -19.38 -29.30
N THR A 508 9.16 -18.93 -30.55
CA THR A 508 8.48 -19.65 -31.63
C THR A 508 9.40 -19.89 -32.82
N VAL A 509 9.19 -21.02 -33.49
CA VAL A 509 9.73 -21.29 -34.82
C VAL A 509 8.55 -21.35 -35.78
N VAL A 510 8.52 -20.47 -36.77
CA VAL A 510 7.53 -20.49 -37.84
C VAL A 510 8.23 -20.93 -39.12
N PHE A 511 7.73 -22.02 -39.70
CA PHE A 511 8.15 -22.55 -40.99
C PHE A 511 7.03 -22.31 -42.00
N VAL A 512 7.34 -21.68 -43.12
CA VAL A 512 6.36 -21.40 -44.18
C VAL A 512 6.80 -22.10 -45.45
N GLU A 513 5.96 -23.01 -45.94
CA GLU A 513 6.11 -23.67 -47.23
C GLU A 513 5.21 -22.97 -48.25
N GLU A 514 5.78 -22.58 -49.39
CA GLU A 514 4.96 -22.25 -50.55
C GLU A 514 4.22 -23.50 -51.02
N GLY A 515 2.89 -23.39 -51.17
CA GLY A 515 2.08 -24.45 -51.76
C GLY A 515 2.24 -24.43 -53.28
N GLU A 516 2.34 -25.62 -53.89
CA GLU A 516 2.27 -25.79 -55.35
C GLU A 516 0.95 -25.29 -55.96
#